data_AF-A0A2S0XD17-F1
#
_entry.id   AF-A0A2S0XD17-F1
#
_cell.length_a   1.000
_cell.length_b   1.000
_cell.length_c   1.000
_cell.angle_alpha   90.00
_cell.angle_beta   90.00
_cell.angle_gamma   90.00
#
_symmetry.space_group_name_H-M   'P 1'
#
loop_
_entity.id
_entity.type
_entity.pdbx_description
1 polymer ?
#
loop_
_entity_poly.entity_id
_entity_poly.type
_entity_poly.pdbx_seq_one_letter_code
_entity_poly.pdbx_strand_id
1 'polypeptide(L)' 'MHSDWTDPTVYAPMRGYEAAEFAAEYLIRNDNFVAECSQLTSQNSGSGEPVGPPDFAARWGARFHSHR' A
#
# COMPACT_ATOMS: atom_id res chain seq x y z
N MET A 1 -17.83 -0.06 -5.70
CA MET A 1 -18.16 -0.33 -4.29
C MET A 1 -16.86 -0.20 -3.52
N HIS A 2 -16.71 0.84 -2.69
CA HIS A 2 -15.62 0.88 -1.71
C HIS A 2 -16.01 -0.11 -0.61
N SER A 3 -15.39 -1.29 -0.61
CA SER A 3 -15.47 -2.17 0.54
C SER A 3 -14.75 -1.47 1.69
N ASP A 4 -15.45 -1.31 2.81
CA ASP A 4 -14.85 -0.75 4.01
C ASP A 4 -13.68 -1.64 4.45
N TRP A 5 -12.46 -1.15 4.30
CA TRP A 5 -11.25 -1.93 4.58
C TRP A 5 -11.06 -2.15 6.09
N THR A 6 -11.82 -1.49 6.95
CA THR A 6 -11.80 -1.73 8.39
C THR A 6 -12.71 -2.87 8.80
N ASP A 7 -13.65 -3.28 7.93
CA ASP A 7 -14.51 -4.42 8.16
C ASP A 7 -13.70 -5.73 8.11
N PRO A 8 -13.68 -6.53 9.18
CA PRO A 8 -12.88 -7.76 9.23
C PRO A 8 -13.43 -8.85 8.29
N THR A 9 -14.70 -8.79 7.89
CA THR A 9 -15.33 -9.84 7.07
C THR A 9 -14.82 -9.84 5.63
N VAL A 10 -14.33 -8.70 5.14
CA VAL A 10 -13.70 -8.59 3.81
C VAL A 10 -12.40 -9.40 3.70
N TYR A 11 -11.79 -9.75 4.84
CA TYR A 11 -10.57 -10.55 4.94
C TYR A 11 -10.82 -12.04 5.19
N ALA A 12 -12.07 -12.46 5.41
CA ALA A 12 -12.40 -13.86 5.60
C ALA A 12 -11.89 -14.79 4.46
N PRO A 13 -11.87 -14.36 3.18
CA PRO A 13 -11.29 -15.15 2.09
C PRO A 13 -9.76 -15.31 2.17
N MET A 14 -9.06 -14.44 2.90
CA MET A 14 -7.59 -14.36 2.92
C MET A 14 -6.94 -15.18 4.05
N ARG A 15 -7.70 -16.03 4.77
CA ARG A 15 -7.15 -16.82 5.88
C ARG A 15 -6.00 -17.75 5.51
N GLY A 16 -5.82 -18.06 4.23
CA GLY A 16 -4.73 -18.90 3.72
C GLY A 16 -3.54 -18.11 3.17
N TYR A 17 -3.57 -16.78 3.20
CA TYR A 17 -2.50 -15.95 2.63
C TYR A 17 -1.26 -15.98 3.53
N GLU A 18 -0.08 -15.89 2.94
CA GLU A 18 1.12 -15.59 3.71
C GLU A 18 1.02 -14.18 4.33
N ALA A 19 1.73 -13.96 5.43
CA ALA A 19 1.69 -12.68 6.14
C ALA A 19 2.03 -11.48 5.24
N ALA A 20 2.97 -11.66 4.30
CA ALA A 20 3.36 -10.63 3.34
C ALA A 20 2.24 -10.33 2.32
N GLU A 21 1.56 -11.37 1.83
CA GLU A 21 0.44 -11.23 0.90
C GLU A 21 -0.74 -10.52 1.57
N PHE A 22 -1.05 -10.92 2.81
CA PHE A 22 -2.10 -10.26 3.60
C PHE A 22 -1.77 -8.79 3.86
N ALA A 23 -0.53 -8.48 4.25
CA ALA A 23 -0.10 -7.11 4.48
C ALA A 23 -0.23 -6.24 3.22
N ALA A 24 0.13 -6.78 2.05
CA ALA A 24 -0.06 -6.11 0.77
C ALA A 24 -1.56 -5.85 0.49
N GLU A 25 -2.41 -6.87 0.64
CA GLU A 25 -3.86 -6.76 0.43
C GLU A 25 -4.52 -5.73 1.36
N TYR A 26 -4.07 -5.66 2.61
CA TYR A 26 -4.55 -4.69 3.59
C TYR A 26 -4.16 -3.26 3.20
N LEU A 27 -2.90 -3.05 2.80
CA LEU A 27 -2.39 -1.75 2.39
C LEU A 27 -3.09 -1.22 1.13
N ILE A 28 -3.27 -2.04 0.09
CA ILE A 28 -3.88 -1.58 -1.17
C ILE A 28 -5.37 -1.25 -1.05
N ARG A 29 -6.05 -1.71 0.01
CA ARG A 29 -7.45 -1.37 0.32
C ARG A 29 -7.59 -0.13 1.19
N ASN A 30 -6.49 0.36 1.78
CA ASN A 30 -6.51 1.55 2.61
C ASN A 30 -6.42 2.81 1.72
N ASP A 31 -7.50 3.59 1.70
CA ASP A 31 -7.60 4.80 0.88
C ASP A 31 -6.50 5.82 1.14
N ASN A 32 -6.06 5.96 2.39
CA ASN A 32 -4.99 6.90 2.73
C ASN A 32 -3.64 6.43 2.18
N PHE A 33 -3.39 5.11 2.21
CA PHE A 33 -2.20 4.53 1.62
C PHE A 33 -2.19 4.72 0.10
N VAL A 34 -3.31 4.44 -0.57
CA VAL A 34 -3.45 4.60 -2.03
C VAL A 34 -3.30 6.06 -2.45
N ALA A 35 -3.89 7.00 -1.70
CA ALA A 35 -3.76 8.42 -1.95
C ALA A 35 -2.31 8.91 -1.80
N GLU A 36 -1.62 8.54 -0.71
CA GLU A 36 -0.21 8.88 -0.51
C GLU A 36 0.69 8.24 -1.59
N CYS A 37 0.46 6.98 -1.98
CA CYS A 37 1.18 6.34 -3.08
C CYS A 37 1.00 7.09 -4.41
N SER A 38 -0.23 7.53 -4.71
CA SER A 38 -0.54 8.28 -5.94
C SER A 38 0.14 9.66 -5.95
N GLN A 39 0.17 10.35 -4.80
CA GLN A 39 0.91 11.61 -4.64
C GLN A 39 2.41 11.41 -4.83
N LEU A 40 2.99 10.41 -4.18
CA LEU A 40 4.41 10.11 -4.28
C LEU A 40 4.80 9.71 -5.71
N THR A 41 3.98 8.91 -6.39
CA THR A 41 4.21 8.53 -7.80
C THR A 41 4.16 9.76 -8.72
N SER A 42 3.20 10.67 -8.49
CA SER A 42 3.08 11.91 -9.28
C SER A 42 4.28 12.84 -9.07
N GLN A 43 4.82 12.91 -7.85
CA GLN A 43 5.98 13.73 -7.51
C GLN A 43 7.30 13.14 -7.99
N ASN A 44 7.40 11.82 -8.14
CA ASN A 44 8.66 11.11 -8.38
C ASN A 44 8.79 10.57 -9.81
N SER A 45 8.40 11.38 -10.80
CA SER A 45 8.34 11.00 -12.22
C SER A 45 9.69 10.75 -12.91
N GLY A 46 10.81 10.52 -12.18
CA GLY A 46 12.13 10.53 -12.80
C GLY A 46 13.29 9.78 -12.14
N SER A 47 13.17 9.25 -10.91
CA SER A 47 14.27 8.49 -10.30
C SER A 47 13.83 7.06 -10.06
N GLY A 48 14.50 6.08 -10.67
CA GLY A 48 14.28 4.64 -10.46
C GLY A 48 14.70 4.15 -9.06
N GLU A 49 14.70 5.04 -8.07
CA GLU A 49 14.95 4.74 -6.67
C GLU A 49 13.68 4.23 -5.99
N PRO A 50 13.80 3.42 -4.92
CA PRO A 50 12.66 3.05 -4.10
C PRO A 50 11.97 4.31 -3.58
N VAL A 51 10.74 4.51 -4.02
CA VAL A 51 9.88 5.63 -3.63
C VAL A 51 9.26 5.28 -2.28
N GLY A 52 9.34 6.26 -1.37
CA GLY A 52 8.99 6.08 0.03
C GLY A 52 9.98 6.88 0.88
N PRO A 53 9.70 8.17 1.16
CA PRO A 53 10.46 8.91 2.17
C PRO A 53 10.49 8.11 3.48
N PRO A 54 11.50 8.30 4.35
CA PRO A 54 11.62 7.57 5.60
C PRO A 54 10.33 7.64 6.44
N ASP A 55 9.63 8.77 6.41
CA ASP A 55 8.30 8.95 7.02
C ASP A 55 7.22 8.02 6.46
N PHE A 56 7.20 7.79 5.14
CA PHE A 56 6.25 6.88 4.50
C PHE A 56 6.52 5.43 4.93
N ALA A 57 7.78 5.00 4.89
CA ALA A 57 8.17 3.67 5.31
C ALA A 57 7.91 3.43 6.80
N ALA A 58 8.13 4.43 7.66
CA ALA A 58 7.81 4.37 9.08
C ALA A 58 6.30 4.29 9.35
N ARG A 59 5.48 4.98 8.54
CA ARG A 59 4.02 4.99 8.69
C ARG A 59 3.37 3.71 8.20
N TRP A 60 3.79 3.20 7.05
CA TRP A 60 3.12 2.10 6.35
C TRP A 60 3.87 0.78 6.40
N GLY A 61 5.13 0.76 6.84
CA GLY A 61 5.98 -0.43 6.82
C GLY A 61 6.35 -0.90 5.40
N ALA A 62 6.07 -0.09 4.39
CA ALA A 62 6.21 -0.44 2.98
C ALA A 62 7.15 0.52 2.24
N ARG A 63 7.87 -0.01 1.26
CA ARG A 63 8.63 0.75 0.26
C ARG A 63 8.23 0.21 -1.10
N PHE A 64 8.10 1.08 -2.09
CA PHE A 64 7.69 0.66 -3.42
C PHE A 64 8.69 1.13 -4.47
N HIS A 65 8.76 0.40 -5.57
CA HIS A 65 9.55 0.82 -6.72
C HIS A 65 8.60 1.50 -7.70
N SER A 66 8.91 2.73 -8.08
CA SER A 66 8.29 3.33 -9.26
C SER A 66 8.93 2.70 -10.48
N HIS A 67 8.32 1.66 -11.01
CA HIS A 67 8.69 1.15 -12.33
C HIS A 67 7.91 1.93 -13.38
N ARG A 68 8.64 2.64 -14.22
CA ARG A 68 8.11 3.24 -15.45
C ARG A 68 7.79 2.16 -16.48
#